data_AF-A0A368HJ98-F1
#
_entry.id   AF-A0A368HJ98-F1
#
_cell.length_a   1.000
_cell.length_b   1.000
_cell.length_c   1.000
_cell.angle_alpha   90.00
_cell.angle_beta   90.00
_cell.angle_gamma   90.00
#
_symmetry.space_group_name_H-M   'P 1'
#
loop_
_entity.id
_entity.type
_entity.pdbx_description
1 polymer ?
#
loop_
_entity_poly.entity_id
_entity_poly.type
_entity_poly.pdbx_seq_one_letter_code
_entity_poly.pdbx_strand_id
1 'polypeptide(L)'
;MGDGRQGLRAKARGRRFDTLAEYAQDFLAFIEGADWLFPGETQTHWLQSLVYGFWKECYVDELERMLAEEEKTTPKGKLKKLAAIIAADHEDWERYPDLACVSSGYGQRVREIFAEALDEAEHDLLEELALTPALQEALRKTVEFAYQKEWFHPRDRSHVVIAGMGEAEPFPILLEYEVGTLAAGTLRYRKADETRVGEDSDGTVAPFGQREIIDSVIQGIHPRIYGQLMRAAARMPQDLEDYDDEDEPEEIEERAEAFSQLVREEVLRPYAKPLLSAVSALPRQDLAKMAESLVNLTAFFMRMSADEEQTVSEPVDVALLSKGDGFIWVKHKDVRGLAYDRSIGA
;
A
#
# COMPACT_ATOMS: atom_id res chain seq x y z
N MET A 1 -6.08 -35.38 4.99
CA MET A 1 -4.66 -34.95 5.05
C MET A 1 -3.92 -35.54 3.86
N GLY A 2 -3.63 -34.73 2.85
CA GLY A 2 -2.90 -35.14 1.65
C GLY A 2 -3.47 -34.47 0.40
N ASP A 3 -2.86 -33.34 0.00
CA ASP A 3 -2.65 -32.83 -1.39
C ASP A 3 -2.39 -31.29 -1.42
N GLY A 4 -2.55 -30.58 -0.30
CA GLY A 4 -2.33 -29.12 -0.24
C GLY A 4 -0.88 -28.62 -0.37
N ARG A 5 0.10 -29.50 -0.61
CA ARG A 5 1.54 -29.16 -0.64
C ARG A 5 2.13 -29.04 -2.05
N GLN A 6 1.29 -28.85 -3.06
CA GLN A 6 1.78 -28.43 -4.37
C GLN A 6 1.95 -26.91 -4.35
N GLY A 7 3.16 -26.44 -4.02
CA GLY A 7 3.46 -25.00 -4.00
C GLY A 7 3.18 -24.34 -5.36
N LEU A 8 3.12 -23.01 -5.40
CA LEU A 8 2.83 -22.22 -6.61
C LEU A 8 3.60 -22.72 -7.84
N ARG A 9 4.89 -23.04 -7.68
CA ARG A 9 5.74 -23.59 -8.77
C ARG A 9 5.27 -24.92 -9.34
N ALA A 10 4.65 -25.79 -8.54
CA ALA A 10 4.09 -27.06 -9.01
C ALA A 10 2.76 -26.83 -9.74
N LYS A 11 1.89 -25.96 -9.20
CA LYS A 11 0.59 -25.59 -9.82
C LYS A 11 0.76 -24.77 -11.11
N ALA A 12 1.80 -23.95 -11.20
CA ALA A 12 2.12 -23.12 -12.37
C ALA A 12 2.94 -23.86 -13.43
N ARG A 13 3.42 -25.08 -13.16
CA ARG A 13 4.35 -25.77 -14.07
C ARG A 13 3.66 -26.14 -15.39
N GLY A 14 4.00 -25.42 -16.45
CA GLY A 14 3.50 -25.68 -17.81
C GLY A 14 2.20 -24.96 -18.17
N ARG A 15 1.61 -24.18 -17.25
CA ARG A 15 0.47 -23.31 -17.57
C ARG A 15 0.99 -22.03 -18.20
N ARG A 16 0.41 -21.65 -19.34
CA ARG A 16 0.66 -20.41 -20.06
C ARG A 16 -0.65 -19.64 -20.12
N PHE A 17 -0.55 -18.32 -20.11
CA PHE A 17 -1.68 -17.40 -20.12
C PHE A 17 -1.53 -16.47 -21.31
N ASP A 18 -2.65 -16.11 -21.93
CA ASP A 18 -2.63 -15.23 -23.09
C ASP A 18 -2.33 -13.79 -22.67
N THR A 19 -2.74 -13.42 -21.45
CA THR A 19 -2.49 -12.10 -20.86
C THR A 19 -1.86 -12.19 -19.46
N LEU A 20 -1.11 -11.16 -19.07
CA LEU A 20 -0.60 -11.05 -17.70
C LEU A 20 -1.72 -10.93 -16.67
N ALA A 21 -2.86 -10.35 -17.05
CA ALA A 21 -4.03 -10.20 -16.20
C ALA A 21 -4.64 -11.57 -15.82
N GLU A 22 -4.70 -12.52 -16.75
CA GLU A 22 -5.14 -13.89 -16.45
C GLU A 22 -4.21 -14.58 -15.46
N TYR A 23 -2.89 -14.42 -15.64
CA TYR A 23 -1.91 -14.93 -14.67
C TYR A 23 -2.10 -14.28 -13.29
N ALA A 24 -2.33 -12.97 -13.25
CA ALA A 24 -2.56 -12.26 -11.99
C ALA A 24 -3.80 -12.78 -11.25
N GLN A 25 -4.90 -13.01 -11.98
CA GLN A 25 -6.11 -13.62 -11.40
C GLN A 25 -5.85 -15.03 -10.88
N ASP A 26 -5.12 -15.87 -11.63
CA ASP A 26 -4.75 -17.22 -11.17
C ASP A 26 -3.86 -17.18 -9.91
N PHE A 27 -2.94 -16.21 -9.83
CA PHE A 27 -2.07 -16.01 -8.68
C PHE A 27 -2.86 -15.56 -7.43
N LEU A 28 -3.78 -14.61 -7.58
CA LEU A 28 -4.63 -14.14 -6.47
C LEU A 28 -5.57 -15.26 -6.00
N ALA A 29 -6.16 -16.02 -6.92
CA ALA A 29 -6.95 -17.21 -6.59
C ALA A 29 -6.11 -18.32 -5.92
N PHE A 30 -4.82 -18.42 -6.25
CA PHE A 30 -3.91 -19.32 -5.54
C PHE A 30 -3.69 -18.89 -4.09
N ILE A 31 -3.51 -17.59 -3.82
CA ILE A 31 -3.38 -17.06 -2.46
C ILE A 31 -4.65 -17.34 -1.66
N GLU A 32 -5.82 -17.05 -2.25
CA GLU A 32 -7.11 -17.28 -1.60
C GLU A 32 -7.32 -18.76 -1.23
N GLY A 33 -6.96 -19.69 -2.12
CA GLY A 33 -7.04 -21.13 -1.86
C GLY A 33 -5.89 -21.70 -1.03
N ALA A 34 -4.95 -20.89 -0.54
CA ALA A 34 -3.80 -21.35 0.23
C ALA A 34 -4.08 -21.40 1.74
N ASP A 35 -5.12 -22.14 2.15
CA ASP A 35 -5.52 -22.30 3.56
C ASP A 35 -4.38 -22.75 4.49
N TRP A 36 -3.37 -23.44 3.93
CA TRP A 36 -2.20 -23.89 4.67
C TRP A 36 -1.21 -22.76 5.00
N LEU A 37 -1.20 -21.68 4.22
CA LEU A 37 -0.46 -20.44 4.51
C LEU A 37 -1.27 -19.50 5.40
N PHE A 38 -2.59 -19.53 5.27
CA PHE A 38 -3.52 -18.67 6.00
C PHE A 38 -4.56 -19.48 6.78
N PRO A 39 -4.16 -20.30 7.78
CA PRO A 39 -5.11 -21.07 8.58
C PRO A 39 -6.14 -20.18 9.26
N GLY A 40 -7.34 -20.72 9.52
CA GLY A 40 -8.42 -19.98 10.18
C GLY A 40 -8.00 -19.32 11.50
N GLU A 41 -7.22 -20.00 12.33
CA GLU A 41 -6.67 -19.43 13.58
C GLU A 41 -5.79 -18.19 13.34
N THR A 42 -4.97 -18.21 12.29
CA THR A 42 -4.15 -17.06 11.89
C THR A 42 -5.01 -15.90 11.40
N GLN A 43 -6.07 -16.20 10.63
CA GLN A 43 -7.04 -15.19 10.20
C GLN A 43 -7.75 -14.55 11.41
N THR A 44 -8.19 -15.36 12.38
CA THR A 44 -8.85 -14.88 13.61
C THR A 44 -7.92 -13.97 14.40
N HIS A 45 -6.71 -14.42 14.71
CA HIS A 45 -5.75 -13.63 15.49
C HIS A 45 -5.40 -12.32 14.78
N TRP A 46 -5.18 -12.36 13.46
CA TRP A 46 -4.87 -11.16 12.70
C TRP A 46 -6.04 -10.17 12.69
N LEU A 47 -7.26 -10.65 12.43
CA LEU A 47 -8.45 -9.80 12.44
C LEU A 47 -8.68 -9.17 13.81
N GLN A 48 -8.56 -9.96 14.89
CA GLN A 48 -8.67 -9.45 16.26
C GLN A 48 -7.67 -8.32 16.51
N SER A 49 -6.40 -8.54 16.16
CA SER A 49 -5.34 -7.54 16.34
C SER A 49 -5.59 -6.28 15.51
N LEU A 50 -6.05 -6.43 14.27
CA LEU A 50 -6.36 -5.31 13.38
C LEU A 50 -7.54 -4.50 13.92
N VAL A 51 -8.64 -5.17 14.29
CA VAL A 51 -9.85 -4.53 14.82
C VAL A 51 -9.56 -3.85 16.14
N TYR A 52 -8.84 -4.51 17.05
CA TYR A 52 -8.40 -3.91 18.30
C TYR A 52 -7.59 -2.63 18.05
N GLY A 53 -6.59 -2.68 17.17
CA GLY A 53 -5.76 -1.52 16.83
C GLY A 53 -6.58 -0.38 16.23
N PHE A 54 -7.48 -0.70 15.30
CA PHE A 54 -8.37 0.26 14.66
C PHE A 54 -9.33 0.92 15.66
N TRP A 55 -10.06 0.14 16.45
CA TRP A 55 -10.98 0.68 17.46
C TRP A 55 -10.28 1.49 18.52
N LYS A 56 -9.08 1.07 18.94
CA LYS A 56 -8.28 1.84 19.87
C LYS A 56 -7.93 3.21 19.30
N GLU A 57 -7.29 3.24 18.13
CA GLU A 57 -6.77 4.48 17.55
C GLU A 57 -7.86 5.42 17.06
N CYS A 58 -8.88 4.89 16.39
CA CYS A 58 -9.92 5.70 15.78
C CYS A 58 -11.02 6.09 16.78
N TYR A 59 -11.29 5.28 17.81
CA TYR A 59 -12.42 5.50 18.70
C TYR A 59 -12.02 5.78 20.15
N VAL A 60 -11.17 4.96 20.76
CA VAL A 60 -10.79 5.13 22.17
C VAL A 60 -9.89 6.34 22.34
N ASP A 61 -8.78 6.39 21.62
CA ASP A 61 -7.78 7.47 21.73
C ASP A 61 -8.39 8.82 21.32
N GLU A 62 -9.24 8.83 20.29
CA GLU A 62 -9.98 10.03 19.87
C GLU A 62 -10.98 10.49 20.94
N LEU A 63 -11.74 9.56 21.54
CA LEU A 63 -12.63 9.88 22.66
C LEU A 63 -11.83 10.46 23.84
N GLU A 64 -10.70 9.86 24.19
CA GLU A 64 -9.82 10.36 25.26
C GLU A 64 -9.32 11.77 24.97
N ARG A 65 -8.91 12.05 23.73
CA ARG A 65 -8.51 13.39 23.27
C ARG A 65 -9.64 14.40 23.45
N MET A 66 -10.86 14.08 23.00
CA MET A 66 -12.04 14.94 23.16
C MET A 66 -12.46 15.17 24.62
N LEU A 67 -12.09 14.26 25.53
CA LEU A 67 -12.39 14.36 26.96
C LEU A 67 -11.31 15.13 27.73
N ALA A 68 -10.06 15.13 27.26
CA ALA A 68 -8.97 15.90 27.88
C ALA A 68 -9.23 17.41 27.87
N GLU A 69 -10.04 17.88 26.93
CA GLU A 69 -10.45 19.29 26.79
C GLU A 69 -11.64 19.67 27.70
N GLU A 70 -12.25 18.71 28.41
CA GLU A 70 -13.42 18.93 29.28
C GLU A 70 -13.10 18.67 30.77
N GLU A 71 -13.51 19.59 31.66
CA GLU A 71 -13.25 19.43 33.10
C GLU A 71 -13.98 18.23 33.73
N LYS A 72 -15.18 17.88 33.26
CA LYS A 72 -15.98 16.71 33.70
C LYS A 72 -16.99 16.26 32.65
N THR A 73 -16.95 14.98 32.30
CA THR A 73 -17.93 14.35 31.40
C THR A 73 -18.63 13.17 32.08
N THR A 74 -19.96 13.12 31.95
CA THR A 74 -20.76 12.01 32.50
C THR A 74 -20.60 10.73 31.66
N PRO A 75 -20.85 9.52 32.22
CA PRO A 75 -20.83 8.27 31.44
C PRO A 75 -21.71 8.32 30.19
N LYS A 76 -22.91 8.92 30.30
CA LYS A 76 -23.82 9.14 29.17
C LYS A 76 -23.24 10.10 28.13
N GLY A 77 -22.48 11.11 28.56
CA GLY A 77 -21.76 12.03 27.68
C GLY A 77 -20.66 11.33 26.89
N LYS A 78 -19.88 10.45 27.54
CA LYS A 78 -18.85 9.63 26.87
C LYS A 78 -19.46 8.75 25.77
N LEU A 79 -20.53 8.02 26.08
CA LEU A 79 -21.24 7.17 25.12
C LEU A 79 -21.80 7.98 23.94
N LYS A 80 -22.30 9.20 24.17
CA LYS A 80 -22.80 10.07 23.11
C LYS A 80 -21.68 10.54 22.18
N LYS A 81 -20.50 10.89 22.73
CA LYS A 81 -19.32 11.27 21.93
C LYS A 81 -18.82 10.08 21.11
N LEU A 82 -18.67 8.91 21.73
CA LEU A 82 -18.27 7.68 21.03
C LEU A 82 -19.23 7.33 19.88
N ALA A 83 -20.54 7.41 20.14
CA ALA A 83 -21.55 7.20 19.09
C ALA A 83 -21.43 8.20 17.94
N ALA A 84 -21.06 9.46 18.22
CA ALA A 84 -20.85 10.46 17.18
C ALA A 84 -19.59 10.19 16.34
N ILE A 85 -18.50 9.74 16.96
CA ILE A 85 -17.26 9.36 16.24
C ILE A 85 -17.56 8.20 15.28
N ILE A 86 -18.19 7.13 15.78
CA ILE A 86 -18.54 5.95 14.97
C ILE A 86 -19.53 6.31 13.85
N ALA A 87 -20.49 7.19 14.13
CA ALA A 87 -21.45 7.64 13.12
C ALA A 87 -20.78 8.43 11.99
N ALA A 88 -19.80 9.30 12.30
CA ALA A 88 -19.04 10.03 11.30
C ALA A 88 -18.26 9.07 10.38
N ASP A 89 -17.59 8.06 10.96
CA ASP A 89 -16.90 7.02 10.19
C ASP A 89 -17.85 6.25 9.26
N HIS A 90 -19.05 5.92 9.73
CA HIS A 90 -20.06 5.26 8.90
C HIS A 90 -20.48 6.12 7.72
N GLU A 91 -20.73 7.42 7.93
CA GLU A 91 -21.08 8.35 6.85
C GLU A 91 -19.97 8.45 5.81
N ASP A 92 -18.71 8.43 6.24
CA ASP A 92 -17.57 8.44 5.33
C ASP A 92 -17.45 7.11 4.56
N TRP A 93 -17.63 5.97 5.23
CA TRP A 93 -17.55 4.65 4.60
C TRP A 93 -18.70 4.33 3.64
N GLU A 94 -19.89 4.91 3.87
CA GLU A 94 -21.00 4.81 2.94
C GLU A 94 -20.70 5.44 1.57
N ARG A 95 -19.75 6.39 1.51
CA ARG A 95 -19.30 7.02 0.25
C ARG A 95 -18.41 6.11 -0.59
N TYR A 96 -17.80 5.09 0.02
CA TYR A 96 -16.96 4.15 -0.71
C TYR A 96 -17.82 3.15 -1.49
N PRO A 97 -17.43 2.80 -2.73
CA PRO A 97 -18.03 1.68 -3.42
C PRO A 97 -17.72 0.37 -2.67
N ASP A 98 -18.54 -0.64 -2.93
CA ASP A 98 -18.25 -1.99 -2.48
C ASP A 98 -17.04 -2.56 -3.24
N LEU A 99 -16.19 -3.30 -2.56
CA LEU A 99 -14.98 -3.88 -3.13
C LEU A 99 -15.35 -4.92 -4.20
N ALA A 100 -14.94 -4.69 -5.44
CA ALA A 100 -15.38 -5.49 -6.59
C ALA A 100 -14.99 -6.98 -6.53
N CYS A 101 -13.93 -7.34 -5.79
CA CYS A 101 -13.47 -8.73 -5.69
C CYS A 101 -14.28 -9.57 -4.68
N VAL A 102 -15.16 -8.95 -3.87
CA VAL A 102 -15.94 -9.67 -2.85
C VAL A 102 -17.42 -9.74 -3.24
N SER A 103 -18.09 -10.79 -2.79
CA SER A 103 -19.54 -10.93 -2.94
C SER A 103 -20.30 -9.92 -2.07
N SER A 104 -21.52 -9.55 -2.46
CA SER A 104 -22.45 -8.83 -1.59
C SER A 104 -22.62 -9.53 -0.23
N GLY A 105 -22.55 -8.79 0.87
CA GLY A 105 -22.69 -9.32 2.23
C GLY A 105 -21.44 -10.01 2.77
N TYR A 106 -20.29 -9.85 2.13
CA TYR A 106 -19.02 -10.36 2.64
C TYR A 106 -18.66 -9.78 4.01
N GLY A 107 -18.81 -8.46 4.20
CA GLY A 107 -18.57 -7.84 5.50
C GLY A 107 -19.42 -8.44 6.62
N GLN A 108 -20.68 -8.78 6.33
CA GLN A 108 -21.57 -9.43 7.29
C GLN A 108 -21.05 -10.84 7.64
N ARG A 109 -20.60 -11.62 6.66
CA ARG A 109 -20.00 -12.93 6.92
C ARG A 109 -18.76 -12.84 7.79
N VAL A 110 -17.89 -11.85 7.55
CA VAL A 110 -16.70 -11.62 8.38
C VAL A 110 -17.12 -11.36 9.82
N ARG A 111 -18.07 -10.44 10.04
CA ARG A 111 -18.61 -10.15 11.36
C ARG A 111 -19.16 -11.39 12.07
N GLU A 112 -19.87 -12.26 11.36
CA GLU A 112 -20.45 -13.49 11.92
C GLU A 112 -19.40 -14.55 12.26
N ILE A 113 -18.44 -14.77 11.36
CA ILE A 113 -17.37 -15.78 11.54
C ILE A 113 -16.45 -15.42 12.70
N PHE A 114 -16.17 -14.12 12.88
CA PHE A 114 -15.22 -13.64 13.89
C PHE A 114 -15.90 -13.03 15.12
N ALA A 115 -17.19 -13.32 15.36
CA ALA A 115 -17.96 -12.73 16.45
C ALA A 115 -17.26 -12.83 17.83
N GLU A 116 -16.71 -14.00 18.17
CA GLU A 116 -15.98 -14.20 19.43
C GLU A 116 -14.73 -13.29 19.54
N ALA A 117 -13.95 -13.17 18.47
CA ALA A 117 -12.79 -12.29 18.44
C ALA A 117 -13.16 -10.80 18.53
N LEU A 118 -14.32 -10.42 17.97
CA LEU A 118 -14.85 -9.07 18.08
C LEU A 118 -15.38 -8.77 19.50
N ASP A 119 -15.93 -9.78 20.17
CA ASP A 119 -16.37 -9.68 21.57
C ASP A 119 -15.17 -9.50 22.50
N GLU A 120 -14.09 -10.26 22.29
CA GLU A 120 -12.83 -10.08 23.04
C GLU A 120 -12.22 -8.69 22.82
N ALA A 121 -12.13 -8.21 21.58
CA ALA A 121 -11.60 -6.88 21.28
C ALA A 121 -12.46 -5.75 21.88
N GLU A 122 -13.78 -5.91 21.91
CA GLU A 122 -14.68 -4.95 22.55
C GLU A 122 -14.52 -4.96 24.08
N HIS A 123 -14.44 -6.14 24.68
CA HIS A 123 -14.25 -6.28 26.11
C HIS A 123 -12.95 -5.62 26.57
N ASP A 124 -11.83 -5.93 25.91
CA ASP A 124 -10.52 -5.42 26.28
C ASP A 124 -10.41 -3.88 26.17
N LEU A 125 -11.15 -3.26 25.26
CA LEU A 125 -11.08 -1.81 24.99
C LEU A 125 -12.17 -0.99 25.68
N LEU A 126 -13.38 -1.54 25.81
CA LEU A 126 -14.60 -0.75 26.04
C LEU A 126 -15.46 -1.28 27.19
N GLU A 127 -15.01 -2.30 27.94
CA GLU A 127 -15.76 -2.86 29.08
C GLU A 127 -16.18 -1.77 30.08
N GLU A 128 -15.27 -0.85 30.43
CA GLU A 128 -15.54 0.22 31.41
C GLU A 128 -16.63 1.20 30.97
N LEU A 129 -16.90 1.30 29.67
CA LEU A 129 -17.90 2.22 29.12
C LEU A 129 -19.32 1.67 29.21
N ALA A 130 -19.50 0.36 29.45
CA ALA A 130 -20.79 -0.33 29.49
C ALA A 130 -21.67 0.04 28.28
N LEU A 131 -21.21 -0.33 27.08
CA LEU A 131 -21.83 0.05 25.81
C LEU A 131 -23.32 -0.35 25.75
N THR A 132 -24.13 0.51 25.16
CA THR A 132 -25.53 0.17 24.87
C THR A 132 -25.61 -0.81 23.68
N PRO A 133 -26.64 -1.66 23.57
CA PRO A 133 -26.79 -2.57 22.45
C PRO A 133 -26.74 -1.90 21.07
N ALA A 134 -27.27 -0.68 20.96
CA ALA A 134 -27.21 0.10 19.72
C ALA A 134 -25.77 0.51 19.34
N LEU A 135 -24.94 0.81 20.34
CA LEU A 135 -23.55 1.20 20.13
C LEU A 135 -22.66 -0.01 19.86
N GLN A 136 -22.95 -1.16 20.48
CA GLN A 136 -22.30 -2.43 20.14
C GLN A 136 -22.58 -2.81 18.68
N GLU A 137 -23.83 -2.72 18.24
CA GLU A 137 -24.18 -2.97 16.84
C GLU A 137 -23.51 -1.97 15.89
N ALA A 138 -23.46 -0.67 16.26
CA ALA A 138 -22.74 0.33 15.48
C ALA A 138 -21.23 -0.02 15.38
N LEU A 139 -20.61 -0.44 16.49
CA LEU A 139 -19.22 -0.87 16.50
C LEU A 139 -19.00 -2.10 15.62
N ARG A 140 -19.88 -3.11 15.68
CA ARG A 140 -19.81 -4.30 14.80
C ARG A 140 -20.04 -3.96 13.33
N LYS A 141 -20.87 -2.94 13.04
CA LYS A 141 -21.08 -2.42 11.69
C LYS A 141 -19.80 -1.84 11.09
N THR A 142 -18.89 -1.33 11.93
CA THR A 142 -17.60 -0.85 11.44
C THR A 142 -16.80 -1.97 10.75
N VAL A 143 -16.80 -3.18 11.32
CA VAL A 143 -16.12 -4.35 10.72
C VAL A 143 -16.78 -4.77 9.42
N GLU A 144 -18.12 -4.70 9.35
CA GLU A 144 -18.83 -4.99 8.11
C GLU A 144 -18.40 -4.04 6.99
N PHE A 145 -18.36 -2.73 7.25
CA PHE A 145 -17.92 -1.75 6.27
C PHE A 145 -16.44 -1.92 5.91
N ALA A 146 -15.56 -2.10 6.90
CA ALA A 146 -14.13 -2.26 6.69
C ALA A 146 -13.80 -3.43 5.73
N TYR A 147 -14.63 -4.47 5.69
CA TYR A 147 -14.42 -5.63 4.82
C TYR A 147 -15.26 -5.59 3.54
N GLN A 148 -16.41 -4.92 3.53
CA GLN A 148 -17.28 -4.81 2.34
C GLN A 148 -16.86 -3.68 1.39
N LYS A 149 -16.38 -2.56 1.93
CA LYS A 149 -16.04 -1.36 1.17
C LYS A 149 -14.65 -1.44 0.57
N GLU A 150 -14.44 -0.68 -0.50
CA GLU A 150 -13.15 -0.46 -1.14
C GLU A 150 -12.27 0.48 -0.30
N TRP A 151 -12.06 0.10 0.97
CA TRP A 151 -11.25 0.80 1.95
C TRP A 151 -10.26 -0.16 2.59
N PHE A 152 -8.98 0.18 2.60
CA PHE A 152 -7.93 -0.65 3.18
C PHE A 152 -7.28 0.12 4.32
N HIS A 153 -7.35 -0.44 5.54
CA HIS A 153 -6.66 0.14 6.68
C HIS A 153 -5.13 0.15 6.42
N PRO A 154 -4.37 1.18 6.82
CA PRO A 154 -2.92 1.22 6.57
C PRO A 154 -2.13 0.02 7.14
N ARG A 155 -2.64 -0.63 8.20
CA ARG A 155 -2.07 -1.87 8.75
C ARG A 155 -2.55 -3.14 8.06
N ASP A 156 -3.60 -3.04 7.26
CA ASP A 156 -4.22 -4.13 6.51
C ASP A 156 -3.96 -4.01 5.00
N ARG A 157 -2.98 -3.20 4.59
CA ARG A 157 -2.67 -3.02 3.17
C ARG A 157 -1.24 -3.42 2.86
N SER A 158 -1.10 -4.16 1.78
CA SER A 158 0.15 -4.49 1.12
C SER A 158 -0.02 -4.32 -0.38
N HIS A 159 1.07 -4.47 -1.12
CA HIS A 159 1.04 -4.41 -2.58
C HIS A 159 1.67 -5.65 -3.19
N VAL A 160 1.01 -6.17 -4.22
CA VAL A 160 1.53 -7.23 -5.07
C VAL A 160 1.74 -6.65 -6.46
N VAL A 161 2.98 -6.73 -6.92
CA VAL A 161 3.37 -6.29 -8.25
C VAL A 161 3.66 -7.51 -9.11
N ILE A 162 3.04 -7.55 -10.28
CA ILE A 162 3.19 -8.62 -11.26
C ILE A 162 3.72 -8.01 -12.55
N ALA A 163 4.96 -8.36 -12.89
CA ALA A 163 5.63 -7.91 -14.11
C ALA A 163 5.78 -9.07 -15.09
N GLY A 164 5.40 -8.87 -16.35
CA GLY A 164 5.54 -9.90 -17.36
C GLY A 164 4.87 -9.59 -18.69
N MET A 165 4.68 -10.65 -19.49
CA MET A 165 4.04 -10.63 -20.81
C MET A 165 3.27 -11.95 -20.96
N GLY A 166 1.99 -11.87 -21.30
CA GLY A 166 1.22 -13.02 -21.78
C GLY A 166 1.66 -13.43 -23.19
N GLU A 167 1.22 -14.61 -23.63
CA GLU A 167 1.55 -15.14 -24.96
C GLU A 167 1.08 -14.21 -26.08
N ALA A 168 -0.13 -13.64 -25.93
CA ALA A 168 -0.74 -12.70 -26.87
C ALA A 168 -0.23 -11.26 -26.72
N GLU A 169 0.54 -10.96 -25.68
CA GLU A 169 1.04 -9.61 -25.40
C GLU A 169 2.44 -9.43 -26.01
N PRO A 170 2.64 -8.46 -26.92
CA PRO A 170 3.93 -8.23 -27.56
C PRO A 170 4.91 -7.47 -26.67
N PHE A 171 4.41 -6.69 -25.70
CA PHE A 171 5.21 -5.80 -24.85
C PHE A 171 4.99 -6.07 -23.35
N PRO A 172 5.98 -5.73 -22.49
CA PRO A 172 5.87 -5.86 -21.05
C PRO A 172 4.73 -5.04 -20.43
N ILE A 173 4.13 -5.63 -19.41
CA ILE A 173 3.10 -5.03 -18.57
C ILE A 173 3.52 -5.19 -17.11
N LEU A 174 3.16 -4.19 -16.33
CA LEU A 174 3.26 -4.17 -14.88
C LEU A 174 1.85 -4.00 -14.31
N LEU A 175 1.40 -4.96 -13.52
CA LEU A 175 0.12 -4.90 -12.82
C LEU A 175 0.39 -4.70 -11.33
N GLU A 176 -0.30 -3.74 -10.74
CA GLU A 176 -0.19 -3.44 -9.32
C GLU A 176 -1.53 -3.71 -8.66
N TYR A 177 -1.49 -4.51 -7.59
CA TYR A 177 -2.65 -4.80 -6.78
C TYR A 177 -2.40 -4.29 -5.36
N GLU A 178 -3.33 -3.52 -4.83
CA GLU A 178 -3.46 -3.33 -3.39
C GLU A 178 -4.18 -4.56 -2.84
N VAL A 179 -3.57 -5.19 -1.84
CA VAL A 179 -4.02 -6.46 -1.28
C VAL A 179 -4.12 -6.30 0.23
N GLY A 180 -5.25 -6.71 0.78
CA GLY A 180 -5.47 -6.76 2.22
C GLY A 180 -5.53 -8.18 2.75
N THR A 181 -6.00 -8.32 3.98
CA THR A 181 -6.05 -9.63 4.64
C THR A 181 -7.00 -10.59 3.94
N LEU A 182 -6.61 -11.87 3.98
CA LEU A 182 -7.50 -12.99 3.74
C LEU A 182 -8.31 -13.26 5.01
N ALA A 183 -9.61 -12.97 4.96
CA ALA A 183 -10.52 -13.19 6.08
C ALA A 183 -11.78 -13.92 5.61
N ALA A 184 -12.27 -14.84 6.43
CA ALA A 184 -13.43 -15.69 6.10
C ALA A 184 -13.23 -16.43 4.76
N GLY A 185 -12.00 -16.83 4.45
CA GLY A 185 -11.66 -17.54 3.21
C GLY A 185 -11.75 -16.70 1.94
N THR A 186 -11.76 -15.36 2.04
CA THR A 186 -11.77 -14.46 0.88
C THR A 186 -10.60 -13.49 0.98
N LEU A 187 -9.83 -13.36 -0.11
CA LEU A 187 -8.75 -12.39 -0.22
C LEU A 187 -9.31 -11.05 -0.69
N ARG A 188 -9.07 -9.99 0.07
CA ARG A 188 -9.41 -8.63 -0.35
C ARG A 188 -8.30 -8.08 -1.24
N TYR A 189 -8.64 -7.64 -2.44
CA TYR A 189 -7.70 -6.96 -3.32
C TYR A 189 -8.41 -6.03 -4.30
N ARG A 190 -7.70 -5.01 -4.77
CA ARG A 190 -8.10 -4.21 -5.93
C ARG A 190 -6.92 -3.94 -6.82
N LYS A 191 -7.19 -3.72 -8.10
CA LYS A 191 -6.17 -3.26 -9.03
C LYS A 191 -5.87 -1.79 -8.72
N ALA A 192 -4.64 -1.51 -8.29
CA ALA A 192 -4.19 -0.18 -7.93
C ALA A 192 -3.69 0.59 -9.15
N ASP A 193 -2.91 -0.06 -10.00
CA ASP A 193 -2.34 0.56 -11.20
C ASP A 193 -2.01 -0.47 -12.29
N GLU A 194 -1.77 0.03 -13.51
CA GLU A 194 -1.23 -0.73 -14.63
C GLU A 194 -0.30 0.15 -15.47
N THR A 195 0.94 -0.29 -15.61
CA THR A 195 1.88 0.32 -16.55
C THR A 195 2.06 -0.58 -17.78
N ARG A 196 1.84 -0.01 -18.97
CA ARG A 196 2.12 -0.66 -20.25
C ARG A 196 3.24 0.07 -20.98
N VAL A 197 4.19 -0.71 -21.50
CA VAL A 197 5.12 -0.25 -22.53
C VAL A 197 4.52 -0.62 -23.89
N GLY A 198 4.55 0.30 -24.85
CA GLY A 198 3.91 0.14 -26.15
C GLY A 198 4.29 1.26 -27.11
N GLU A 199 3.42 1.58 -28.06
CA GLU A 199 3.69 2.61 -29.07
C GLU A 199 3.76 4.03 -28.48
N ASP A 200 2.94 4.31 -27.46
CA ASP A 200 2.87 5.63 -26.82
C ASP A 200 3.86 5.82 -25.67
N SER A 201 4.48 4.74 -25.19
CA SER A 201 5.42 4.72 -24.07
C SER A 201 6.48 3.66 -24.31
N ASP A 202 7.68 4.08 -24.71
CA ASP A 202 8.78 3.20 -25.14
C ASP A 202 9.69 2.75 -23.98
N GLY A 203 9.46 3.26 -22.77
CA GLY A 203 10.22 2.90 -21.59
C GLY A 203 9.64 3.52 -20.31
N THR A 204 9.82 2.83 -19.19
CA THR A 204 9.35 3.28 -17.87
C THR A 204 10.32 2.84 -16.78
N VAL A 205 10.36 3.60 -15.69
CA VAL A 205 11.03 3.23 -14.45
C VAL A 205 9.99 3.30 -13.34
N ALA A 206 9.60 2.15 -12.81
CA ALA A 206 8.59 2.02 -11.76
C ALA A 206 9.26 1.56 -10.45
N PRO A 207 9.61 2.48 -9.53
CA PRO A 207 10.16 2.12 -8.23
C PRO A 207 9.06 1.67 -7.25
N PHE A 208 9.38 0.65 -6.45
CA PHE A 208 8.51 0.10 -5.41
C PHE A 208 9.22 0.07 -4.05
N GLY A 209 8.45 0.02 -2.96
CA GLY A 209 8.99 0.07 -1.61
C GLY A 209 9.46 1.48 -1.25
N GLN A 210 10.72 1.62 -0.83
CA GLN A 210 11.33 2.95 -0.61
C GLN A 210 11.76 3.55 -1.94
N ARG A 211 11.06 4.60 -2.33
CA ARG A 211 11.10 5.18 -3.68
C ARG A 211 11.59 6.62 -3.69
N GLU A 212 11.74 7.26 -2.54
CA GLU A 212 12.06 8.67 -2.38
C GLU A 212 13.38 9.04 -3.06
N ILE A 213 14.42 8.20 -2.87
CA ILE A 213 15.73 8.41 -3.49
C ILE A 213 15.66 8.20 -5.01
N ILE A 214 14.95 7.16 -5.47
CA ILE A 214 14.82 6.88 -6.90
C ILE A 214 14.00 7.98 -7.59
N ASP A 215 12.89 8.40 -6.99
CA ASP A 215 12.05 9.50 -7.43
C ASP A 215 12.87 10.80 -7.50
N SER A 216 13.77 11.04 -6.54
CA SER A 216 14.69 12.20 -6.57
C SER A 216 15.62 12.17 -7.78
N VAL A 217 16.16 10.99 -8.12
CA VAL A 217 17.05 10.83 -9.30
C VAL A 217 16.28 11.02 -10.60
N ILE A 218 15.04 10.53 -10.67
CA ILE A 218 14.22 10.60 -11.89
C ILE A 218 13.64 12.01 -12.08
N GLN A 219 13.10 12.60 -11.02
CA GLN A 219 12.35 13.87 -11.07
C GLN A 219 13.25 15.09 -10.82
N GLY A 220 14.45 14.89 -10.28
CA GLY A 220 15.41 15.95 -9.97
C GLY A 220 15.14 16.69 -8.66
N ILE A 221 14.11 16.30 -7.92
CA ILE A 221 13.75 16.87 -6.62
C ILE A 221 13.23 15.79 -5.67
N HIS A 222 13.62 15.89 -4.40
CA HIS A 222 13.13 14.97 -3.39
C HIS A 222 11.64 15.19 -3.09
N PRO A 223 10.78 14.15 -3.02
CA PRO A 223 9.34 14.30 -2.84
C PRO A 223 8.95 15.17 -1.62
N ARG A 224 9.66 14.99 -0.50
CA ARG A 224 9.50 15.83 0.70
C ARG A 224 9.77 17.32 0.43
N ILE A 225 10.84 17.64 -0.31
CA ILE A 225 11.20 19.03 -0.66
C ILE A 225 10.18 19.60 -1.63
N TYR A 226 9.76 18.82 -2.63
CA TYR A 226 8.70 19.21 -3.54
C TYR A 226 7.41 19.58 -2.79
N GLY A 227 6.95 18.73 -1.87
CA GLY A 227 5.77 19.03 -1.06
C GLY A 227 5.94 20.27 -0.16
N GLN A 228 7.13 20.51 0.39
CA GLN A 228 7.42 21.74 1.13
C GLN A 228 7.40 22.98 0.23
N LEU A 229 7.96 22.89 -0.97
CA LEU A 229 7.95 23.96 -1.96
C LEU A 229 6.51 24.30 -2.39
N MET A 230 5.67 23.29 -2.65
CA MET A 230 4.27 23.53 -3.04
C MET A 230 3.50 24.23 -1.92
N ARG A 231 3.65 23.78 -0.67
CA ARG A 231 3.02 24.44 0.48
C ARG A 231 3.53 25.86 0.72
N ALA A 232 4.82 26.10 0.51
CA ALA A 232 5.40 27.43 0.65
C ALA A 232 4.90 28.38 -0.45
N ALA A 233 4.83 27.90 -1.70
CA ALA A 233 4.32 28.67 -2.83
C ALA A 233 2.82 28.98 -2.69
N ALA A 234 2.03 28.03 -2.19
CA ALA A 234 0.60 28.22 -1.95
C ALA A 234 0.30 29.33 -0.91
N ARG A 235 1.24 29.58 0.00
CA ARG A 235 1.15 30.61 1.04
C ARG A 235 1.78 31.95 0.65
N MET A 236 2.36 32.05 -0.56
CA MET A 236 2.85 33.34 -1.05
C MET A 236 1.66 34.14 -1.58
N PRO A 237 1.44 35.39 -1.10
CA PRO A 237 0.39 36.24 -1.66
C PRO A 237 0.72 36.58 -3.12
N GLN A 238 -0.33 36.72 -3.94
CA GLN A 238 -0.18 37.06 -5.36
C GLN A 238 0.36 38.48 -5.56
N ASP A 239 0.09 39.39 -4.62
CA ASP A 239 0.59 40.76 -4.57
C ASP A 239 1.27 41.04 -3.23
N LEU A 240 2.44 41.69 -3.26
CA LEU A 240 3.23 42.04 -2.06
C LEU A 240 2.55 43.10 -1.17
N GLU A 241 1.44 43.69 -1.62
CA GLU A 241 0.71 44.77 -0.92
C GLU A 241 -0.53 44.28 -0.15
N ASP A 242 -1.07 43.09 -0.44
CA ASP A 242 -2.25 42.51 0.22
C ASP A 242 -1.85 41.24 0.99
N TYR A 243 -1.20 41.44 2.13
CA TYR A 243 -0.95 40.37 3.10
C TYR A 243 -2.15 40.31 4.07
N ASP A 244 -3.27 39.75 3.62
CA ASP A 244 -4.35 39.34 4.52
C ASP A 244 -4.13 37.88 4.92
N ASP A 245 -4.08 37.61 6.23
CA ASP A 245 -3.88 36.28 6.82
C ASP A 245 -5.14 35.37 6.68
N GLU A 246 -6.09 35.71 5.81
CA GLU A 246 -7.43 35.10 5.71
C GLU A 246 -7.71 34.40 4.35
N ASP A 247 -6.69 33.86 3.67
CA ASP A 247 -6.96 32.97 2.52
C ASP A 247 -7.74 31.73 3.00
N GLU A 248 -8.90 31.44 2.40
CA GLU A 248 -9.66 30.23 2.68
C GLU A 248 -8.84 28.96 2.28
N PRO A 249 -8.98 27.83 2.99
CA PRO A 249 -8.23 26.61 2.70
C PRO A 249 -8.34 26.12 1.24
N GLU A 250 -9.52 26.30 0.62
CA GLU A 250 -9.78 25.93 -0.77
C GLU A 250 -8.92 26.77 -1.75
N GLU A 251 -8.78 28.07 -1.52
CA GLU A 251 -7.95 28.94 -2.37
C GLU A 251 -6.46 28.58 -2.29
N ILE A 252 -5.99 28.23 -1.09
CA ILE A 252 -4.61 27.76 -0.89
C ILE A 252 -4.38 26.45 -1.65
N GLU A 253 -5.35 25.54 -1.64
CA GLU A 253 -5.27 24.27 -2.36
C GLU A 253 -5.25 24.48 -3.88
N GLU A 254 -6.13 25.33 -4.41
CA GLU A 254 -6.15 25.68 -5.84
C GLU A 254 -4.83 26.32 -6.30
N ARG A 255 -4.28 27.25 -5.52
CA ARG A 255 -2.96 27.87 -5.80
C ARG A 255 -1.84 26.83 -5.77
N ALA A 256 -1.86 25.92 -4.79
CA ALA A 256 -0.90 24.82 -4.71
C ALA A 256 -0.95 23.93 -5.94
N GLU A 257 -2.16 23.60 -6.42
CA GLU A 257 -2.37 22.76 -7.60
C GLU A 257 -1.90 23.44 -8.89
N ALA A 258 -2.25 24.73 -9.07
CA ALA A 258 -1.81 25.51 -10.23
C ALA A 258 -0.28 25.63 -10.29
N PHE A 259 0.36 25.92 -9.15
CA PHE A 259 1.82 26.00 -9.07
C PHE A 259 2.48 24.63 -9.28
N SER A 260 1.89 23.57 -8.71
CA SER A 260 2.31 22.18 -8.91
C SER A 260 2.30 21.79 -10.39
N GLN A 261 1.26 22.18 -11.13
CA GLN A 261 1.16 21.95 -12.56
C GLN A 261 2.26 22.70 -13.33
N LEU A 262 2.50 23.97 -13.00
CA LEU A 262 3.56 24.77 -13.62
C LEU A 262 4.94 24.14 -13.40
N VAL A 263 5.28 23.78 -12.16
CA VAL A 263 6.57 23.16 -11.83
C VAL A 263 6.70 21.80 -12.52
N ARG A 264 5.61 21.04 -12.63
CA ARG A 264 5.62 19.75 -13.32
C ARG A 264 5.96 19.89 -14.81
N GLU A 265 5.35 20.86 -15.49
CA GLU A 265 5.54 21.08 -16.92
C GLU A 265 6.87 21.77 -17.25
N GLU A 266 7.28 22.76 -16.46
CA GLU A 266 8.45 23.60 -16.76
C GLU A 266 9.76 23.06 -16.15
N VAL A 267 9.68 22.25 -15.09
CA VAL A 267 10.88 21.77 -14.35
C VAL A 267 10.97 20.25 -14.37
N LEU A 268 9.98 19.54 -13.83
CA LEU A 268 10.09 18.10 -13.58
C LEU A 268 10.10 17.29 -14.88
N ARG A 269 9.15 17.56 -15.79
CA ARG A 269 9.06 16.84 -17.06
C ARG A 269 10.29 17.07 -17.95
N PRO A 270 10.81 18.30 -18.14
CA PRO A 270 12.06 18.52 -18.86
C PRO A 270 13.27 17.84 -18.24
N TYR A 271 13.33 17.74 -16.90
CA TYR A 271 14.40 17.02 -16.21
C TYR A 271 14.31 15.50 -16.41
N ALA A 272 13.13 14.92 -16.26
CA ALA A 272 12.92 13.47 -16.37
C ALA A 272 13.04 12.94 -17.81
N LYS A 273 12.67 13.76 -18.81
CA LYS A 273 12.56 13.33 -20.21
C LYS A 273 13.87 12.75 -20.78
N PRO A 274 15.07 13.36 -20.60
CA PRO A 274 16.31 12.76 -21.08
C PRO A 274 16.61 11.39 -20.47
N LEU A 275 16.32 11.21 -19.17
CA LEU A 275 16.54 9.94 -18.48
C LEU A 275 15.59 8.87 -19.01
N LEU A 276 14.31 9.18 -19.16
CA LEU A 276 13.33 8.25 -19.74
C LEU A 276 13.66 7.91 -21.20
N SER A 277 14.06 8.90 -22.00
CA SER A 277 14.51 8.66 -23.38
C SER A 277 15.73 7.74 -23.45
N ALA A 278 16.64 7.84 -22.47
CA ALA A 278 17.78 6.94 -22.36
C ALA A 278 17.32 5.52 -22.00
N VAL A 279 16.42 5.36 -21.04
CA VAL A 279 15.84 4.06 -20.66
C VAL A 279 15.27 3.33 -21.88
N SER A 280 14.50 4.03 -22.71
CA SER A 280 13.92 3.45 -23.94
C SER A 280 14.97 3.01 -24.96
N ALA A 281 16.16 3.61 -24.96
CA ALA A 281 17.23 3.32 -25.90
C ALA A 281 18.29 2.33 -25.35
N LEU A 282 18.29 2.05 -24.04
CA LEU A 282 19.33 1.25 -23.41
C LEU A 282 19.20 -0.25 -23.77
N PRO A 283 20.32 -0.94 -24.03
CA PRO A 283 20.33 -2.40 -24.08
C PRO A 283 19.89 -3.01 -22.75
N ARG A 284 19.24 -4.18 -22.82
CA ARG A 284 18.76 -4.93 -21.63
C ARG A 284 19.79 -5.10 -20.51
N GLN A 285 21.07 -5.28 -20.85
CA GLN A 285 22.13 -5.44 -19.84
C GLN A 285 22.41 -4.14 -19.09
N ASP A 286 22.28 -3.00 -19.76
CA ASP A 286 22.50 -1.70 -19.14
C ASP A 286 21.26 -1.24 -18.36
N LEU A 287 20.05 -1.63 -18.78
CA LEU A 287 18.84 -1.51 -17.96
C LEU A 287 18.98 -2.25 -16.62
N ALA A 288 19.53 -3.46 -16.64
CA ALA A 288 19.80 -4.22 -15.42
C ALA A 288 20.79 -3.49 -14.50
N LYS A 289 21.89 -2.96 -15.05
CA LYS A 289 22.86 -2.17 -14.27
C LYS A 289 22.25 -0.88 -13.72
N MET A 290 21.38 -0.22 -14.49
CA MET A 290 20.70 1.00 -14.05
C MET A 290 19.78 0.69 -12.88
N ALA A 291 18.94 -0.34 -12.98
CA ALA A 291 18.07 -0.79 -11.89
C ALA A 291 18.89 -1.13 -10.63
N GLU A 292 19.98 -1.89 -10.78
CA GLU A 292 20.91 -2.19 -9.69
C GLU A 292 21.47 -0.92 -9.04
N SER A 293 21.90 0.04 -9.85
CA SER A 293 22.51 1.28 -9.38
C SER A 293 21.52 2.13 -8.59
N LEU A 294 20.26 2.22 -9.04
CA LEU A 294 19.21 2.96 -8.33
C LEU A 294 18.90 2.35 -6.96
N VAL A 295 18.83 1.02 -6.87
CA VAL A 295 18.59 0.31 -5.60
C VAL A 295 19.80 0.44 -4.67
N ASN A 296 21.03 0.28 -5.19
CA ASN A 296 22.25 0.47 -4.40
C ASN A 296 22.38 1.90 -3.88
N LEU A 297 22.04 2.90 -4.70
CA LEU A 297 22.03 4.30 -4.28
C LEU A 297 21.05 4.51 -3.12
N THR A 298 19.86 3.92 -3.21
CA THR A 298 18.86 3.95 -2.13
C THR A 298 19.42 3.33 -0.85
N ALA A 299 19.99 2.11 -0.93
CA ALA A 299 20.61 1.45 0.22
C ALA A 299 21.75 2.27 0.85
N PHE A 300 22.56 2.94 0.01
CA PHE A 300 23.65 3.79 0.46
C PHE A 300 23.15 5.01 1.23
N PHE A 301 22.15 5.73 0.69
CA PHE A 301 21.57 6.89 1.38
C PHE A 301 20.93 6.50 2.70
N MET A 302 20.16 5.40 2.74
CA MET A 302 19.51 4.90 3.96
C MET A 302 20.53 4.55 5.07
N ARG A 303 21.73 4.09 4.70
CA ARG A 303 22.81 3.85 5.67
C ARG A 303 23.42 5.13 6.24
N MET A 304 23.33 6.24 5.52
CA MET A 304 23.85 7.54 5.95
C MET A 304 22.80 8.40 6.66
N SER A 305 21.52 8.17 6.38
CA SER A 305 20.40 8.79 7.06
C SER A 305 20.24 8.24 8.48
N ALA A 306 20.25 9.12 9.48
CA ALA A 306 19.99 8.73 10.88
C ALA A 306 18.50 8.50 11.18
N ASP A 307 17.63 9.11 10.35
CA ASP A 307 16.18 9.19 10.59
C ASP A 307 15.36 8.20 9.74
N GLU A 308 16.01 7.38 8.89
CA GLU A 308 15.32 6.46 7.98
C GLU A 308 15.58 5.00 8.36
N GLU A 309 14.51 4.21 8.41
CA GLU A 309 14.61 2.76 8.60
C GLU A 309 15.22 2.11 7.35
N GLN A 310 16.27 1.32 7.56
CA GLN A 310 16.93 0.58 6.48
C GLN A 310 16.08 -0.62 6.06
N THR A 311 15.21 -0.42 5.07
CA THR A 311 14.39 -1.51 4.50
C THR A 311 15.00 -2.12 3.22
N VAL A 312 15.98 -1.44 2.62
CA VAL A 312 16.76 -1.92 1.47
C VAL A 312 18.19 -2.22 1.91
N SER A 313 18.69 -3.42 1.59
CA SER A 313 20.04 -3.86 1.94
C SER A 313 20.78 -4.50 0.78
N GLU A 314 22.09 -4.33 0.78
CA GLU A 314 22.99 -5.04 -0.13
C GLU A 314 23.21 -6.50 0.34
N PRO A 315 23.53 -7.44 -0.56
CA PRO A 315 23.58 -7.30 -2.02
C PRO A 315 22.20 -7.13 -2.68
N VAL A 316 22.16 -6.58 -3.89
CA VAL A 316 20.93 -6.51 -4.72
C VAL A 316 20.91 -7.64 -5.74
N ASP A 317 19.76 -8.31 -5.87
CA ASP A 317 19.47 -9.29 -6.91
C ASP A 317 18.80 -8.59 -8.10
N VAL A 318 19.20 -8.97 -9.31
CA VAL A 318 18.73 -8.34 -10.55
C VAL A 318 18.37 -9.44 -11.55
N ALA A 319 17.17 -9.35 -12.09
CA ALA A 319 16.69 -10.24 -13.14
C ALA A 319 16.24 -9.46 -14.37
N LEU A 320 16.31 -10.11 -15.52
CA LEU A 320 15.74 -9.66 -16.78
C LEU A 320 14.65 -10.62 -17.21
N LEU A 321 13.54 -10.07 -17.69
CA LEU A 321 12.46 -10.83 -18.29
C LEU A 321 12.24 -10.33 -19.71
N SER A 322 12.34 -11.22 -20.69
CA SER A 322 12.11 -10.90 -22.10
C SER A 322 11.33 -12.01 -22.81
N LYS A 323 10.62 -11.69 -23.89
CA LYS A 323 9.85 -12.70 -24.66
C LYS A 323 10.75 -13.76 -25.29
N GLY A 324 11.95 -13.38 -25.73
CA GLY A 324 12.90 -14.29 -26.38
C GLY A 324 13.61 -15.22 -25.39
N ASP A 325 14.18 -14.66 -24.32
CA ASP A 325 15.04 -15.43 -23.41
C ASP A 325 14.33 -15.86 -22.11
N GLY A 326 13.08 -15.41 -21.90
CA GLY A 326 12.36 -15.64 -20.65
C GLY A 326 12.99 -14.90 -19.48
N PHE A 327 12.85 -15.48 -18.28
CA PHE A 327 13.41 -14.96 -17.03
C PHE A 327 14.88 -15.38 -16.88
N ILE A 328 15.76 -14.41 -16.64
CA ILE A 328 17.19 -14.61 -16.43
C ILE A 328 17.64 -13.83 -15.19
N TRP A 329 18.36 -14.48 -14.28
CA TRP A 329 19.13 -13.78 -13.25
C TRP A 329 20.39 -13.15 -13.86
N VAL A 330 20.49 -11.83 -13.80
CA VAL A 330 21.71 -11.07 -14.15
C VAL A 330 22.67 -11.07 -12.97
N LYS A 331 22.11 -10.93 -11.76
CA LYS A 331 22.82 -11.02 -10.49
C LYS A 331 21.89 -11.67 -9.47
N HIS A 332 22.39 -12.67 -8.75
CA HIS A 332 21.62 -13.34 -7.70
C HIS A 332 22.54 -13.75 -6.56
N LYS A 333 22.10 -13.59 -5.32
CA LYS A 333 22.81 -14.07 -4.13
C LYS A 333 22.89 -15.60 -4.15
N ASP A 334 24.10 -16.13 -4.25
CA ASP A 334 24.36 -17.52 -3.92
C ASP A 334 24.35 -17.70 -2.39
N VAL A 335 23.23 -18.20 -1.85
CA VAL A 335 23.04 -18.47 -0.41
C VAL A 335 24.10 -19.44 0.17
N ARG A 336 24.85 -20.16 -0.68
CA ARG A 336 25.93 -21.08 -0.26
C ARG A 336 27.24 -20.39 0.14
N GLY A 337 27.45 -19.12 -0.21
CA GLY A 337 28.73 -18.42 0.05
C GLY A 337 28.86 -17.78 1.44
N LEU A 338 27.76 -17.57 2.16
CA LEU A 338 27.74 -16.82 3.44
C LEU A 338 28.13 -17.65 4.67
N ALA A 339 28.38 -18.96 4.52
CA ALA A 339 28.78 -19.83 5.63
C ALA A 339 30.31 -19.93 5.83
N TYR A 340 31.13 -19.33 4.95
CA TYR A 340 32.59 -19.52 4.96
C TYR A 340 33.40 -18.33 5.47
N ASP A 341 32.76 -17.21 5.83
CA ASP A 341 33.46 -16.01 6.31
C ASP A 341 33.32 -15.80 7.83
N ARG A 342 33.64 -16.86 8.60
CA ARG A 342 33.88 -16.79 10.04
C ARG A 342 35.28 -17.31 10.39
N SER A 343 36.29 -16.88 9.63
CA SER A 343 37.68 -17.18 9.96
C SER A 343 38.64 -16.03 9.70
N ILE A 344 38.36 -14.82 10.21
CA ILE A 344 39.41 -13.86 10.56
C ILE A 344 38.97 -13.07 11.80
N GLY A 345 39.74 -13.18 12.88
CA GLY A 345 39.60 -12.36 14.09
C GLY A 345 39.62 -13.16 15.39
N ALA A 346 40.76 -13.78 15.70
CA ALA A 346 41.17 -14.05 17.07
C ALA A 346 41.91 -12.81 17.63
#